data_AF-A0A2S9FN28-F1
#
_entry.id   AF-A0A2S9FN28-F1
#
_cell.length_a   1.000
_cell.length_b   1.000
_cell.length_c   1.000
_cell.angle_alpha   90.00
_cell.angle_beta   90.00
_cell.angle_gamma   90.00
#
_symmetry.space_group_name_H-M   'P 1'
#
loop_
_entity.id
_entity.type
_entity.pdbx_description
1 polymer ?
#
loop_
_entity_poly.entity_id
_entity_poly.type
_entity_poly.pdbx_seq_one_letter_code
_entity_poly.pdbx_strand_id
1 'polypeptide(L)'
;QLGFDGEIEVTSLAGSVREACLWSRRLSAGGERRRATVLDTGEQITDSAPDDCGVAPAGRWIVDPDGAVVRSGLVRHYAARHGLWQLDPDIAYLSGDRLPAGVRGFEVLDQLPFSERHLRQALSALGAGA
;
A
#
# COMPACT_ATOMS: atom_id res chain seq x y z
N GLN A 1 -15.92 11.99 13.61
CA GLN A 1 -16.10 11.89 12.15
C GLN A 1 -16.57 13.26 11.64
N LEU A 2 -15.94 13.82 10.59
CA LEU A 2 -16.12 15.23 10.17
C LEU A 2 -17.43 15.51 9.39
N GLY A 3 -18.39 14.58 9.34
CA GLY A 3 -19.73 14.81 8.78
C GLY A 3 -19.84 14.83 7.24
N PHE A 4 -18.74 14.72 6.49
CA PHE A 4 -18.79 14.65 5.03
C PHE A 4 -19.37 13.31 4.54
N ASP A 5 -20.44 13.37 3.74
CA ASP A 5 -21.21 12.21 3.28
C ASP A 5 -20.99 11.84 1.81
N GLY A 6 -20.10 12.57 1.11
CA GLY A 6 -19.68 12.29 -0.27
C GLY A 6 -18.45 11.38 -0.35
N GLU A 7 -17.86 11.34 -1.55
CA GLU A 7 -16.66 10.55 -1.86
C GLU A 7 -15.40 11.40 -1.72
N ILE A 8 -14.34 10.80 -1.17
CA ILE A 8 -13.00 11.38 -1.08
C ILE A 8 -12.10 10.60 -2.04
N GLU A 9 -11.61 11.26 -3.07
CA GLU A 9 -10.63 10.69 -3.99
C GLU A 9 -9.24 11.26 -3.68
N VAL A 10 -8.24 10.39 -3.52
CA VAL A 10 -6.84 10.77 -3.38
C VAL A 10 -6.11 10.36 -4.64
N THR A 11 -5.41 11.32 -5.26
CA THR A 11 -4.75 11.12 -6.56
C THR A 11 -3.24 11.30 -6.45
N SER A 12 -2.48 10.39 -7.06
CA SER A 12 -1.02 10.47 -7.17
C SER A 12 -0.54 10.53 -8.62
N LEU A 13 0.65 11.14 -8.79
CA LEU A 13 1.36 11.27 -10.06
C LEU A 13 2.87 11.33 -9.80
N ALA A 14 3.64 10.60 -10.60
CA ALA A 14 5.08 10.42 -10.45
C ALA A 14 5.46 9.96 -9.03
N GLY A 15 4.74 8.95 -8.52
CA GLY A 15 4.98 8.34 -7.22
C GLY A 15 4.77 9.26 -6.01
N SER A 16 3.99 10.33 -6.14
CA SER A 16 3.66 11.25 -5.04
C SER A 16 2.20 11.67 -5.10
N VAL A 17 1.56 11.73 -3.93
CA VAL A 17 0.18 12.25 -3.82
C VAL A 17 0.17 13.72 -4.18
N ARG A 18 -0.76 14.09 -5.06
CA ARG A 18 -0.91 15.44 -5.60
C ARG A 18 -2.16 16.13 -5.08
N GLU A 19 -3.24 15.39 -4.93
CA GLU A 19 -4.55 15.99 -4.70
C GLU A 19 -5.45 15.10 -3.83
N ALA A 20 -6.36 15.75 -3.11
CA ALA A 20 -7.54 15.12 -2.52
C ALA A 20 -8.79 15.88 -3.00
N CYS A 21 -9.66 15.20 -3.76
CA CYS A 21 -10.93 15.74 -4.24
C CYS A 21 -12.07 15.28 -3.35
N LEU A 22 -13.00 16.20 -3.04
CA LEU A 22 -14.23 15.89 -2.34
C LEU A 22 -15.40 15.98 -3.33
N TRP A 23 -15.93 14.83 -3.71
CA TRP A 23 -17.07 14.74 -4.60
C TRP A 23 -18.36 14.73 -3.78
N SER A 24 -19.24 15.70 -4.03
CA SER A 24 -20.57 15.68 -3.43
C SER A 24 -21.31 14.40 -3.85
N ARG A 25 -22.25 13.93 -3.03
CA ARG A 25 -22.95 12.65 -3.22
C ARG A 25 -23.61 12.44 -4.61
N ARG A 26 -24.01 13.54 -5.27
CA ARG A 26 -24.61 13.46 -6.62
C ARG A 26 -23.57 13.32 -7.75
N LEU A 27 -22.31 13.56 -7.44
CA LEU A 27 -21.17 13.49 -8.35
C LEU A 27 -20.29 12.27 -8.09
N SER A 28 -20.41 11.62 -6.92
CA SER A 28 -19.72 10.37 -6.63
C SER A 28 -20.27 9.24 -7.48
N ALA A 29 -19.38 8.50 -8.14
CA ALA A 29 -19.77 7.29 -8.86
C ALA A 29 -20.20 6.21 -7.84
N GLY A 30 -21.22 5.43 -8.16
CA GLY A 30 -21.50 4.14 -7.49
C GLY A 30 -21.81 4.13 -5.99
N GLY A 31 -21.81 5.27 -5.29
CA GLY A 31 -21.99 5.34 -3.84
C GLY A 31 -20.72 5.04 -3.03
N GLU A 32 -19.56 4.99 -3.68
CA GLU A 32 -18.27 4.85 -3.02
C GLU A 32 -17.97 6.06 -2.12
N ARG A 33 -17.19 5.85 -1.07
CA ARG A 33 -16.83 6.92 -0.12
C ARG A 33 -15.35 7.27 -0.19
N ARG A 34 -14.52 6.36 -0.69
CA ARG A 34 -13.08 6.54 -0.81
C ARG A 34 -12.59 5.98 -2.15
N ARG A 35 -11.70 6.72 -2.79
CA ARG A 35 -10.99 6.30 -4.00
C ARG A 35 -9.51 6.64 -3.91
N ALA A 36 -8.67 5.74 -4.38
CA ALA A 36 -7.29 6.00 -4.75
C ALA A 36 -7.17 5.96 -6.27
N THR A 37 -6.56 6.97 -6.86
CA THR A 37 -6.23 7.04 -8.29
C THR A 37 -4.73 7.22 -8.46
N VAL A 38 -4.06 6.26 -9.10
CA VAL A 38 -2.62 6.29 -9.40
C VAL A 38 -2.46 6.57 -10.88
N LEU A 39 -2.15 7.81 -11.25
CA LEU A 39 -2.15 8.24 -12.65
C LEU A 39 -1.04 7.58 -13.48
N ASP A 40 0.09 7.22 -12.85
CA ASP A 40 1.23 6.60 -13.54
C ASP A 40 0.88 5.22 -14.13
N THR A 41 -0.02 4.48 -13.48
CA THR A 41 -0.43 3.12 -13.87
C THR A 41 -1.87 3.06 -14.38
N GLY A 42 -2.65 4.13 -14.18
CA GLY A 42 -4.10 4.13 -14.40
C GLY A 42 -4.87 3.31 -13.36
N GLU A 43 -4.23 2.90 -12.26
CA GLU A 43 -4.87 2.10 -11.23
C GLU A 43 -5.88 2.91 -10.43
N GLN A 44 -7.08 2.34 -10.25
CA GLN A 44 -8.11 2.88 -9.38
C GLN A 44 -8.63 1.82 -8.41
N ILE A 45 -8.72 2.19 -7.15
CA ILE A 45 -9.23 1.35 -6.06
C ILE A 45 -10.23 2.15 -5.27
N THR A 46 -11.33 1.51 -4.91
CA THR A 46 -12.41 2.10 -4.12
C THR A 46 -12.72 1.23 -2.90
N ASP A 47 -13.47 1.79 -1.96
CA ASP A 47 -13.98 1.04 -0.81
C ASP A 47 -15.18 0.12 -1.11
N SER A 48 -15.56 -0.01 -2.38
CA SER A 48 -16.50 -1.05 -2.84
C SER A 48 -15.79 -2.36 -3.25
N ALA A 49 -14.46 -2.35 -3.37
CA ALA A 49 -13.69 -3.56 -3.64
C ALA A 49 -13.57 -4.45 -2.40
N PRO A 50 -13.34 -5.77 -2.55
CA PRO A 50 -13.03 -6.65 -1.42
C PRO A 50 -11.79 -6.16 -0.65
N ASP A 51 -11.80 -6.29 0.67
CA ASP A 51 -10.71 -5.88 1.57
C ASP A 51 -10.20 -7.04 2.44
N ASP A 52 -10.43 -8.27 1.96
CA ASP A 52 -9.96 -9.53 2.52
C ASP A 52 -8.43 -9.60 2.47
N CYS A 53 -7.80 -8.94 3.44
CA CYS A 53 -6.36 -8.84 3.61
C CYS A 53 -5.98 -9.44 4.96
N GLY A 54 -5.27 -10.57 4.92
CA GLY A 54 -4.72 -11.19 6.12
C GLY A 54 -3.51 -10.42 6.67
N VAL A 55 -3.06 -10.85 7.85
CA VAL A 55 -1.77 -10.47 8.44
C VAL A 55 -0.92 -11.72 8.54
N ALA A 56 0.30 -11.70 8.00
CA ALA A 56 1.21 -12.83 8.01
C ALA A 56 2.68 -12.36 7.94
N PRO A 57 3.65 -13.23 8.28
CA PRO A 57 5.07 -12.93 8.15
C PRO A 57 5.47 -12.51 6.72
N ALA A 58 6.64 -11.91 6.58
CA ALA A 58 7.14 -11.50 5.27
C ALA A 58 7.29 -12.70 4.32
N GLY A 59 6.68 -12.57 3.14
CA GLY A 59 6.90 -13.45 2.00
C GLY A 59 8.18 -13.08 1.24
N ARG A 60 8.23 -13.37 -0.05
CA ARG A 60 9.40 -13.07 -0.89
C ARG A 60 9.61 -11.57 -1.12
N TRP A 61 8.54 -10.80 -1.16
CA TRP A 61 8.58 -9.37 -1.48
C TRP A 61 7.94 -8.53 -0.38
N ILE A 62 8.53 -7.36 -0.12
CA ILE A 62 7.90 -6.25 0.59
C ILE A 62 7.48 -5.22 -0.45
N VAL A 63 6.24 -4.75 -0.37
CA VAL A 63 5.64 -3.79 -1.28
C VAL A 63 5.23 -2.55 -0.49
N ASP A 64 5.71 -1.40 -0.94
CA ASP A 64 5.24 -0.09 -0.48
C ASP A 64 4.14 0.38 -1.45
N PRO A 65 2.85 0.27 -1.07
CA PRO A 65 1.77 0.68 -1.96
C PRO A 65 1.82 2.20 -2.21
N ASP A 66 1.27 2.64 -3.34
CA ASP A 66 1.28 4.06 -3.70
C ASP A 66 0.66 4.94 -2.60
N GLY A 67 1.22 6.14 -2.42
CA GLY A 67 0.79 7.07 -1.37
C GLY A 67 -0.69 7.45 -1.43
N ALA A 68 -1.35 7.36 -2.60
CA ALA A 68 -2.79 7.56 -2.74
C ALA A 68 -3.60 6.42 -2.11
N VAL A 69 -3.13 5.18 -2.28
CA VAL A 69 -3.71 3.98 -1.64
C VAL A 69 -3.58 4.07 -0.12
N VAL A 70 -2.43 4.51 0.37
CA VAL A 70 -2.18 4.69 1.81
C VAL A 70 -3.09 5.77 2.38
N ARG A 71 -3.09 6.97 1.80
CA ARG A 71 -3.82 8.14 2.35
C ARG A 71 -5.34 8.02 2.21
N SER A 72 -5.83 7.27 1.23
CA SER A 72 -7.27 6.94 1.11
C SER A 72 -7.72 5.85 2.10
N GLY A 73 -6.78 5.19 2.80
CA GLY A 73 -7.10 4.10 3.72
C GLY A 73 -7.58 2.84 3.02
N LEU A 74 -7.08 2.58 1.80
CA LEU A 74 -7.49 1.47 0.93
C LEU A 74 -6.42 0.38 0.81
N VAL A 75 -5.41 0.38 1.70
CA VAL A 75 -4.30 -0.59 1.70
C VAL A 75 -4.79 -2.04 1.63
N ARG A 76 -5.79 -2.39 2.44
CA ARG A 76 -6.37 -3.75 2.45
C ARG A 76 -7.05 -4.13 1.13
N HIS A 77 -7.66 -3.17 0.46
CA HIS A 77 -8.35 -3.39 -0.83
C HIS A 77 -7.34 -3.59 -1.95
N TYR A 78 -6.26 -2.80 -1.92
CA TYR A 78 -5.09 -3.00 -2.79
C TYR A 78 -4.46 -4.38 -2.55
N ALA A 79 -4.26 -4.75 -1.29
CA ALA A 79 -3.68 -6.04 -0.94
C ALA A 79 -4.51 -7.21 -1.46
N ALA A 80 -5.83 -7.21 -1.22
CA ALA A 80 -6.73 -8.24 -1.71
C ALA A 80 -6.71 -8.36 -3.25
N ARG A 81 -6.72 -7.23 -3.97
CA ARG A 81 -6.64 -7.20 -5.44
C ARG A 81 -5.37 -7.85 -5.97
N HIS A 82 -4.24 -7.61 -5.30
CA HIS A 82 -2.92 -8.06 -5.75
C HIS A 82 -2.45 -9.38 -5.12
N GLY A 83 -3.28 -10.00 -4.27
CA GLY A 83 -2.92 -11.23 -3.55
C GLY A 83 -1.79 -11.03 -2.55
N LEU A 84 -1.76 -9.87 -1.89
CA LEU A 84 -0.80 -9.50 -0.85
C LEU A 84 -1.46 -9.55 0.54
N TRP A 85 -0.65 -9.49 1.59
CA TRP A 85 -1.08 -9.41 2.99
C TRP A 85 -0.31 -8.31 3.72
N GLN A 86 -0.85 -7.83 4.85
CA GLN A 86 -0.13 -6.89 5.72
C GLN A 86 0.88 -7.65 6.59
N LEU A 87 2.02 -7.01 6.87
CA LEU A 87 2.99 -7.52 7.86
C LEU A 87 2.51 -7.27 9.30
N ASP A 88 1.80 -6.16 9.48
CA ASP A 88 1.20 -5.72 10.73
C ASP A 88 -0.05 -4.88 10.39
N PRO A 89 -1.16 -5.00 11.13
CA PRO A 89 -2.39 -4.26 10.82
C PRO A 89 -2.21 -2.72 10.86
N ASP A 90 -1.22 -2.21 11.60
CA ASP A 90 -1.02 -0.78 11.83
C ASP A 90 -0.05 -0.12 10.83
N ILE A 91 0.56 -0.89 9.92
CA ILE A 91 1.45 -0.37 8.89
C ILE A 91 0.92 -0.62 7.47
N ALA A 92 1.32 0.25 6.56
CA ALA A 92 0.88 0.18 5.16
C ALA A 92 1.71 -0.79 4.30
N TYR A 93 2.84 -1.27 4.79
CA TYR A 93 3.67 -2.22 4.05
C TYR A 93 2.95 -3.55 3.85
N LEU A 94 2.97 -4.01 2.61
CA LEU A 94 2.39 -5.26 2.18
C LEU A 94 3.48 -6.28 1.86
N SER A 95 3.12 -7.55 1.86
CA SER A 95 4.01 -8.63 1.50
C SER A 95 3.30 -9.70 0.68
N GLY A 96 4.09 -10.44 -0.10
CA GLY A 96 3.59 -11.46 -1.00
C GLY A 96 4.70 -12.29 -1.63
N ASP A 97 4.31 -13.40 -2.26
CA ASP A 97 5.24 -14.28 -2.97
C ASP A 97 5.62 -13.78 -4.36
N ARG A 98 4.80 -12.88 -4.93
CA ARG A 98 4.99 -12.29 -6.25
C ARG A 98 4.84 -10.78 -6.19
N LEU A 99 5.69 -10.09 -6.94
CA LEU A 99 5.60 -8.64 -7.12
C LEU A 99 4.55 -8.33 -8.20
N PRO A 100 3.54 -7.47 -7.94
CA PRO A 100 2.61 -7.04 -8.97
C PRO A 100 3.32 -6.29 -10.12
N ALA A 101 2.76 -6.40 -11.33
CA ALA A 101 3.35 -5.75 -12.50
C ALA A 101 3.36 -4.22 -12.35
N GLY A 102 4.49 -3.59 -12.67
CA GLY A 102 4.64 -2.12 -12.59
C GLY A 102 4.77 -1.57 -11.18
N VAL A 103 4.79 -2.43 -10.15
CA VAL A 103 4.93 -2.02 -8.75
C VAL A 103 6.38 -2.22 -8.31
N ARG A 104 6.91 -1.24 -7.58
CA ARG A 104 8.23 -1.37 -6.95
C ARG A 104 8.09 -2.18 -5.66
N GLY A 105 9.02 -3.10 -5.45
CA GLY A 105 9.11 -3.86 -4.21
C GLY A 105 10.55 -4.20 -3.87
N PHE A 106 10.74 -4.64 -2.64
CA PHE A 106 12.02 -5.03 -2.08
C PHE A 106 12.02 -6.54 -1.87
N GLU A 107 12.96 -7.25 -2.47
CA GLU A 107 13.10 -8.69 -2.23
C GLU A 107 13.62 -8.92 -0.82
N VAL A 108 12.98 -9.85 -0.10
CA VAL A 108 13.41 -10.26 1.24
C VAL A 108 14.57 -11.22 1.08
N LEU A 109 15.78 -10.76 1.39
CA LEU A 109 17.00 -11.58 1.31
C LEU A 109 17.23 -12.43 2.56
N ASP A 110 16.89 -11.88 3.73
CA ASP A 110 17.06 -12.55 5.03
C ASP A 110 16.07 -11.99 6.06
N GLN A 111 15.74 -12.78 7.08
CA GLN A 111 14.90 -12.40 8.22
C GLN A 111 15.60 -12.77 9.52
N LEU A 112 15.92 -11.77 10.33
CA LEU A 112 16.64 -11.93 11.58
C LEU A 112 15.92 -11.26 12.75
N PRO A 113 16.02 -11.82 13.97
CA PRO A 113 15.56 -11.13 15.17
C PRO A 113 16.28 -9.79 15.33
N PHE A 114 15.52 -8.74 15.67
CA PHE A 114 16.08 -7.41 15.82
C PHE A 114 17.11 -7.34 16.95
N SER A 115 18.34 -7.01 16.59
CA SER A 115 19.45 -6.67 17.48
C SER A 115 20.44 -5.85 16.67
N GLU A 116 20.90 -4.71 17.19
CA GLU A 116 21.89 -3.87 16.49
C GLU A 116 23.14 -4.64 16.09
N ARG A 117 23.57 -5.59 16.93
CA ARG A 117 24.73 -6.44 16.66
C ARG A 117 24.49 -7.34 15.45
N HIS A 118 23.38 -8.08 15.42
CA HIS A 118 23.05 -8.98 14.31
C HIS A 118 22.81 -8.21 13.02
N LEU A 119 22.10 -7.07 13.11
CA LEU A 119 21.83 -6.21 11.96
C LEU A 119 23.13 -5.69 11.34
N ARG A 120 24.05 -5.16 12.14
CA ARG A 120 25.35 -4.67 11.66
C ARG A 120 26.17 -5.78 10.98
N GLN A 121 26.17 -6.98 11.58
CA GLN A 121 26.87 -8.13 11.02
C GLN A 121 26.29 -8.56 9.67
N ALA A 122 24.95 -8.65 9.57
CA ALA A 122 24.25 -9.01 8.34
C ALA A 122 24.49 -7.97 7.22
N LEU A 123 24.32 -6.68 7.54
CA LEU A 123 24.58 -5.59 6.57
C LEU A 123 26.03 -5.61 6.08
N SER A 124 27.00 -5.75 6.98
CA SER A 124 28.41 -5.83 6.60
C SER A 124 28.72 -7.04 5.71
N ALA A 125 28.11 -8.21 5.98
CA ALA A 125 28.28 -9.40 5.16
C ALA A 125 27.73 -9.23 3.74
N LEU A 126 26.69 -8.39 3.58
CA LEU A 126 26.09 -8.03 2.31
C LEU A 126 26.80 -6.85 1.61
N GLY A 127 27.84 -6.27 2.23
CA GLY A 127 28.48 -5.04 1.74
C GLY A 127 27.53 -3.83 1.74
N ALA A 128 26.50 -3.86 2.58
CA ALA A 128 25.52 -2.80 2.72
C ALA A 128 25.92 -1.84 3.87
N GLY A 129 25.90 -0.54 3.57
CA GLY A 129 26.39 0.51 4.47
C GLY A 129 27.72 1.09 3.97
N ALA A 130 27.74 2.41 3.76
CA ALA A 130 28.95 3.17 3.42
C ALA A 130 29.80 3.44 4.66
#